data_AF-A0A9E1IHX3-F1
#
_entry.id   AF-A0A9E1IHX3-F1
#
_cell.length_a   1.000
_cell.length_b   1.000
_cell.length_c   1.000
_cell.angle_alpha   90.00
_cell.angle_beta   90.00
_cell.angle_gamma   90.00
#
_symmetry.space_group_name_H-M   'P 1'
#
loop_
_entity.id
_entity.type
_entity.pdbx_description
1 polymer ?
#
loop_
_entity_poly.entity_id
_entity_poly.type
_entity_poly.pdbx_seq_one_letter_code
_entity_poly.pdbx_strand_id
1 'polypeptide(L)'
;MPSGLDIVGINEQGYQNGNESMTDGVDLPWLQDEEAVDAWNLLDVEYRDVVVLDGENTIIAYYNLSLNDITKKSAYDDLAYLLTWTAEQ
;
A
#
# COMPACT_ATOMS: atom_id res chain seq x y z
N MET A 1 9.33 10.30 7.78
CA MET A 1 8.62 9.10 8.25
C MET A 1 9.16 8.73 9.62
N PRO A 2 8.35 8.22 10.56
CA PRO A 2 8.89 7.57 11.76
C PRO A 2 9.88 6.47 11.31
N SER A 3 11.02 6.36 11.98
CA SER A 3 12.01 5.32 11.70
C SER A 3 11.38 3.95 11.93
N GLY A 4 11.22 3.14 10.89
CA GLY A 4 10.67 1.78 10.98
C GLY A 4 9.46 1.48 10.08
N LEU A 5 8.97 2.44 9.28
CA LEU A 5 7.89 2.21 8.31
C LEU A 5 8.37 2.56 6.90
N ASP A 6 8.35 1.56 6.01
CA ASP A 6 8.58 1.71 4.58
C ASP A 6 7.27 1.54 3.83
N ILE A 7 7.03 2.41 2.84
CA ILE A 7 5.83 2.37 1.99
C ILE A 7 6.29 2.23 0.54
N VAL A 8 5.73 1.26 -0.16
CA VAL A 8 5.90 1.03 -1.59
C VAL A 8 4.52 0.89 -2.24
N GLY A 9 4.31 1.58 -3.35
CA GLY A 9 3.14 1.37 -4.19
C GLY A 9 3.42 0.32 -5.26
N ILE A 10 2.40 -0.47 -5.61
CA ILE A 10 2.48 -1.47 -6.69
C ILE A 10 1.29 -1.22 -7.64
N ASN A 11 1.59 -0.96 -8.91
CA ASN A 11 0.58 -0.79 -9.94
C ASN A 11 0.28 -2.11 -10.65
N GLU A 12 -0.99 -2.33 -11.00
CA GLU A 12 -1.45 -3.51 -11.73
C GLU A 12 -0.77 -3.64 -13.10
N GLN A 13 -0.51 -4.87 -13.52
CA GLN A 13 -0.08 -5.16 -14.89
C GLN A 13 -1.07 -4.58 -15.90
N GLY A 14 -0.56 -3.83 -16.89
CA GLY A 14 -1.38 -3.25 -17.97
C GLY A 14 -1.83 -1.81 -17.72
N TYR A 15 -1.54 -1.25 -16.56
CA TYR A 15 -1.89 0.12 -16.17
C TYR A 15 -0.69 1.07 -16.09
N GLN A 16 0.41 0.76 -16.79
CA GLN A 16 1.68 1.52 -16.74
C GLN A 16 1.52 3.00 -17.09
N ASN A 17 0.55 3.31 -17.94
CA ASN A 17 0.24 4.67 -18.37
C ASN A 17 -0.17 5.60 -17.20
N GLY A 18 -0.61 5.05 -16.08
CA GLY A 18 -0.96 5.81 -14.87
C GLY A 18 0.23 6.17 -13.99
N ASN A 19 1.40 5.53 -14.16
CA ASN A 19 2.53 5.63 -13.24
C ASN A 19 3.03 7.08 -13.07
N GLU A 20 3.26 7.80 -14.17
CA GLU A 20 3.74 9.18 -14.12
C GLU A 20 2.80 10.10 -13.33
N SER A 21 1.48 9.91 -13.50
CA SER A 21 0.47 10.73 -12.84
C SER A 21 0.37 10.41 -11.35
N MET A 22 0.57 9.14 -10.98
CA MET A 22 0.48 8.70 -9.59
C MET A 22 1.67 9.17 -8.74
N THR A 23 2.85 9.29 -9.35
CA THR A 23 4.07 9.75 -8.67
C THR A 23 4.34 11.25 -8.83
N ASP A 24 3.50 12.00 -9.56
CA ASP A 24 3.73 13.42 -9.80
C ASP A 24 3.68 14.23 -8.49
N GLY A 25 4.72 15.04 -8.26
CA GLY A 25 4.82 15.89 -7.07
C GLY A 25 5.03 15.17 -5.73
N VAL A 26 5.21 13.84 -5.71
CA VAL A 26 5.43 13.06 -4.48
C VAL A 26 6.67 12.17 -4.57
N ASP A 27 7.32 11.94 -3.44
CA ASP A 27 8.42 10.98 -3.32
C ASP A 27 7.87 9.67 -2.74
N LEU A 28 7.39 8.80 -3.63
CA LEU A 28 6.80 7.51 -3.31
C LEU A 28 7.48 6.41 -4.14
N PRO A 29 8.15 5.42 -3.52
CA PRO A 29 8.59 4.23 -4.23
C PRO A 29 7.41 3.55 -4.92
N TRP A 30 7.50 3.41 -6.25
CA TRP A 30 6.41 2.93 -7.08
C TRP A 30 6.90 1.83 -8.02
N LEU A 31 6.36 0.64 -7.85
CA LEU A 31 6.67 -0.54 -8.66
C LEU A 31 5.55 -0.78 -9.68
N GLN A 32 5.95 -1.29 -10.83
CA GLN A 32 5.03 -1.82 -11.82
C GLN A 32 5.02 -3.34 -11.72
N ASP A 33 3.85 -3.93 -11.49
CA ASP A 33 3.73 -5.39 -11.49
C ASP A 33 3.91 -5.95 -12.91
N GLU A 34 4.49 -7.14 -12.96
CA GLU A 34 4.79 -7.91 -14.18
C GLU A 34 4.25 -9.33 -14.05
N GLU A 35 3.82 -9.93 -15.16
CA GLU A 35 3.27 -11.29 -15.20
C GLU A 35 4.17 -12.35 -14.56
N ALA A 36 5.49 -12.15 -14.60
CA ALA A 36 6.46 -13.08 -14.01
C ALA A 36 6.43 -13.10 -12.48
N VAL A 37 5.98 -12.01 -11.86
CA VAL A 37 5.84 -11.87 -10.40
C VAL A 37 4.40 -12.09 -9.99
N ASP A 38 3.46 -11.43 -10.67
CA ASP A 38 2.03 -11.47 -10.36
C ASP A 38 1.76 -11.08 -8.89
N ALA A 39 2.35 -9.96 -8.47
CA ALA A 39 2.31 -9.50 -7.09
C ALA A 39 0.87 -9.27 -6.61
N TRP A 40 -0.03 -8.84 -7.49
CA TRP A 40 -1.44 -8.66 -7.17
C TRP A 40 -2.10 -9.96 -6.71
N ASN A 41 -1.94 -11.07 -7.45
CA ASN A 41 -2.49 -12.36 -7.02
C ASN A 41 -1.71 -12.96 -5.83
N LEU A 42 -0.38 -12.75 -5.75
CA LEU A 42 0.42 -13.23 -4.62
C LEU A 42 0.00 -12.61 -3.29
N LEU A 43 -0.39 -11.33 -3.32
CA LEU A 43 -0.84 -10.57 -2.16
C LEU A 43 -2.37 -10.56 -2.00
N ASP A 44 -3.11 -11.29 -2.85
CA ASP A 44 -4.58 -11.40 -2.81
C ASP A 44 -5.28 -10.02 -2.75
N VAL A 45 -4.83 -9.07 -3.58
CA VAL A 45 -5.37 -7.70 -3.61
C VAL A 45 -6.65 -7.61 -4.45
N GLU A 46 -7.62 -6.81 -4.00
CA GLU A 46 -8.81 -6.50 -4.80
C GLU A 46 -8.58 -5.25 -5.66
N TYR A 47 -8.56 -4.07 -5.03
CA TYR A 47 -8.26 -2.79 -5.68
C TYR A 47 -8.05 -1.70 -4.62
N ARG A 48 -6.88 -1.05 -4.67
CA ARG A 48 -6.44 -0.04 -3.68
C ARG A 48 -6.39 -0.58 -2.25
N ASP A 49 -5.96 -1.83 -2.09
CA ASP A 49 -5.60 -2.35 -0.78
C ASP A 49 -4.25 -1.81 -0.32
N VAL A 50 -4.19 -1.46 0.96
CA VAL A 50 -2.94 -1.34 1.69
C VAL A 50 -2.72 -2.68 2.39
N VAL A 51 -1.69 -3.41 1.96
CA VAL A 51 -1.25 -4.65 2.59
C VAL A 51 -0.17 -4.32 3.61
N VAL A 52 -0.38 -4.72 4.87
CA VAL A 52 0.56 -4.44 5.96
C VAL A 52 1.34 -5.69 6.31
N LEU A 53 2.67 -5.56 6.29
CA LEU A 53 3.63 -6.60 6.60
C LEU A 53 4.33 -6.29 7.93
N ASP A 54 4.71 -7.33 8.69
CA ASP A 54 5.61 -7.20 9.84
C ASP A 54 7.10 -7.28 9.44
N GLY A 55 8.00 -7.22 10.42
CA GLY A 55 9.45 -7.30 10.20
C GLY A 55 9.95 -8.65 9.66
N GLU A 56 9.11 -9.69 9.65
CA GLU A 56 9.41 -11.00 9.05
C GLU A 56 8.80 -11.14 7.63
N ASN A 57 8.20 -10.08 7.10
CA ASN A 57 7.43 -10.06 5.84
C ASN A 57 6.17 -10.93 5.86
N THR A 58 5.55 -11.09 7.03
CA THR A 58 4.26 -11.75 7.14
C THR A 58 3.14 -10.74 6.98
N ILE A 59 2.12 -11.07 6.17
CA ILE A 59 0.90 -10.25 6.04
C ILE A 59 0.11 -10.33 7.34
N ILE A 60 -0.14 -9.17 7.94
CA ILE A 60 -0.86 -9.05 9.22
C ILE A 60 -2.15 -8.24 9.11
N ALA A 61 -2.33 -7.45 8.06
CA ALA A 61 -3.58 -6.74 7.81
C ALA A 61 -3.76 -6.31 6.34
N TYR A 62 -5.02 -6.08 5.98
CA TYR A 62 -5.45 -5.43 4.75
C TYR A 62 -6.31 -4.21 5.10
N TYR A 63 -6.15 -3.12 4.34
CA TYR A 63 -6.99 -1.94 4.48
C TYR A 63 -7.37 -1.38 3.10
N ASN A 64 -8.63 -1.57 2.69
CA ASN A 64 -9.10 -1.17 1.38
C ASN A 64 -9.48 0.32 1.32
N LEU A 65 -8.83 1.09 0.45
CA LEU A 65 -9.06 2.54 0.30
C LEU A 65 -10.27 2.89 -0.58
N SER A 66 -10.86 1.91 -1.27
CA SER A 66 -12.14 2.09 -1.99
C SER A 66 -13.32 2.05 -1.03
N LEU A 67 -13.20 1.30 0.06
CA LEU A 67 -14.17 1.25 1.16
C LEU A 67 -13.92 2.35 2.21
N ASN A 68 -12.66 2.72 2.41
CA ASN A 68 -12.25 3.69 3.42
C ASN A 68 -11.60 4.94 2.79
N ASP A 69 -12.39 5.99 2.66
CA ASP A 69 -11.95 7.27 2.10
C ASP A 69 -11.05 8.02 3.10
N ILE A 70 -9.74 7.92 2.90
CA ILE A 70 -8.70 8.55 3.72
C ILE A 70 -8.68 10.09 3.66
N THR A 71 -9.50 10.72 2.81
CA THR A 71 -9.73 12.17 2.92
C THR A 71 -10.58 12.52 4.15
N LYS A 72 -11.28 11.53 4.73
CA LYS A 72 -12.01 11.64 5.99
C LYS A 72 -11.07 11.35 7.15
N LYS A 73 -11.11 12.23 8.15
CA LYS A 73 -10.24 12.12 9.34
C LYS A 73 -10.31 10.75 10.01
N SER A 74 -11.51 10.15 10.12
CA SER A 74 -11.66 8.83 10.77
C SER A 74 -10.88 7.74 10.04
N ALA A 75 -11.04 7.61 8.72
CA ALA A 75 -10.34 6.60 7.93
C ALA A 75 -8.82 6.85 7.90
N TYR A 76 -8.42 8.12 7.88
CA TYR A 76 -7.01 8.49 8.01
C TYR A 76 -6.43 8.05 9.38
N ASP A 77 -7.12 8.38 10.47
CA ASP A 77 -6.69 8.02 11.82
C ASP A 77 -6.64 6.49 12.00
N ASP A 78 -7.62 5.76 11.43
CA ASP A 78 -7.68 4.30 11.48
C ASP A 78 -6.48 3.66 10.76
N LEU A 79 -6.16 4.12 9.55
CA LEU A 79 -5.00 3.63 8.81
C LEU A 79 -3.69 4.02 9.51
N ALA A 80 -3.58 5.25 10.01
CA ALA A 80 -2.40 5.70 10.74
C ALA A 80 -2.17 4.84 12.01
N TYR A 81 -3.24 4.56 12.76
CA TYR A 81 -3.18 3.68 13.92
C TYR A 81 -2.70 2.29 13.53
N LEU A 82 -3.29 1.69 12.48
CA LEU A 82 -2.87 0.39 11.97
C LEU A 82 -1.37 0.36 11.64
N LEU A 83 -0.86 1.34 10.88
CA LEU A 83 0.54 1.39 10.47
C LEU A 83 1.53 1.63 11.63
N THR A 84 1.11 2.37 12.66
CA THR A 84 1.97 2.64 13.82
C THR A 84 1.94 1.53 14.86
N TRP A 85 0.79 0.87 15.04
CA TRP A 85 0.66 -0.25 15.98
C TRP A 85 1.56 -1.41 15.59
N THR A 86 1.75 -1.65 14.30
CA THR A 86 2.61 -2.72 13.78
C THR A 86 4.10 -2.40 13.90
N ALA A 87 4.49 -1.13 13.89
CA ALA A 87 5.89 -0.71 14.09
C ALA A 87 6.37 -0.85 15.55
N GLU A 88 5.46 -1.08 16.50
CA GLU A 88 5.75 -1.25 17.93
C GLU A 88 5.83 -2.72 18.38
N GLN A 89 5.50 -3.68 17.50
CA GLN A 89 5.59 -5.12 17.78
C GLN A 89 6.93 -5.69 17.33
#